data_AF-A0A453RIH9-F1
#
_entry.id   AF-A0A453RIH9-F1
#
_cell.length_a   1.000
_cell.length_b   1.000
_cell.length_c   1.000
_cell.angle_alpha   90.00
_cell.angle_beta   90.00
_cell.angle_gamma   90.00
#
_symmetry.space_group_name_H-M   'P 1'
#
loop_
_entity.id
_entity.type
_entity.pdbx_description
1 polymer ?
#
loop_
_entity_poly.entity_id
_entity_poly.type
_entity_poly.pdbx_seq_one_letter_code
_entity_poly.pdbx_strand_id
1 'polypeptide(L)'
;AGYRHIDCAPLYKNEKEIGAALNKLFDNGVVKRQDLFITSKIWCSDLAPEDVPSAIDRTLNDLQLDYLDLHLIHWPFQIKKGSELSPENFVELDMPETWRAMEKLYDSGKARAIGVSNFSTKKLADLLAVARVPPAVDQVECHPGWQQAKLRAFCHTNGVHFSAYAPLGRMKVVADNPVVTSIAESLGRTPAQIALRWGIQQGQSVLPKSTNESRLKENIDLFGWSIPEELCDKFSEIEQVQALFFQLSVSAQNERALRGEQVKRVRNESLVHSQSIYKTMDELWDGEI
;
A
#
# COMPACT_ATOMS: atom_id res chain seq x y z
N ALA A 1 -21.80 3.28 -2.34
CA ALA A 1 -21.11 3.34 -1.03
C ALA A 1 -20.49 4.72 -0.77
N GLY A 2 -20.05 5.48 -1.78
CA GLY A 2 -19.57 6.86 -1.57
C GLY A 2 -18.05 7.02 -1.60
N TYR A 3 -17.30 5.95 -1.87
CA TYR A 3 -15.85 6.03 -2.07
C TYR A 3 -15.47 7.06 -3.14
N ARG A 4 -14.39 7.77 -2.88
CA ARG A 4 -13.74 8.72 -3.78
C ARG A 4 -12.24 8.45 -3.96
N HIS A 5 -11.73 7.35 -3.41
CA HIS A 5 -10.34 6.93 -3.54
C HIS A 5 -10.29 5.45 -3.92
N ILE A 6 -9.54 5.12 -4.98
CA ILE A 6 -9.26 3.76 -5.43
C ILE A 6 -7.74 3.59 -5.55
N ASP A 7 -7.21 2.57 -4.87
CA ASP A 7 -5.79 2.19 -4.94
C ASP A 7 -5.61 0.98 -5.87
N CYS A 8 -4.73 1.14 -6.86
CA CYS A 8 -4.44 0.18 -7.91
C CYS A 8 -2.94 -0.18 -7.93
N ALA A 9 -2.58 -1.16 -8.74
CA ALA A 9 -1.20 -1.40 -9.18
C ALA A 9 -1.20 -2.37 -10.37
N PRO A 10 -0.25 -2.26 -11.32
CA PRO A 10 -0.13 -3.20 -12.42
C PRO A 10 0.14 -4.64 -11.95
N LEU A 11 0.86 -4.81 -10.83
CA LEU A 11 1.09 -6.12 -10.20
C LEU A 11 -0.22 -6.86 -9.87
N TYR A 12 -1.30 -6.13 -9.59
CA TYR A 12 -2.58 -6.72 -9.19
C TYR A 12 -3.35 -7.32 -10.38
N LYS A 13 -2.88 -7.06 -11.61
CA LYS A 13 -3.39 -7.64 -12.87
C LYS A 13 -4.89 -7.43 -13.07
N ASN A 14 -5.39 -6.26 -12.65
CA ASN A 14 -6.82 -5.92 -12.75
C ASN A 14 -7.09 -4.45 -13.12
N GLU A 15 -6.08 -3.69 -13.58
CA GLU A 15 -6.24 -2.29 -13.93
C GLU A 15 -7.22 -2.09 -15.11
N LYS A 16 -7.28 -3.05 -16.06
CA LYS A 16 -8.22 -3.01 -17.18
C LYS A 16 -9.68 -3.10 -16.74
N GLU A 17 -9.98 -3.99 -15.80
CA GLU A 17 -11.30 -4.15 -15.22
C GLU A 17 -11.70 -2.91 -14.41
N ILE A 18 -10.76 -2.32 -13.69
CA ILE A 18 -10.96 -1.06 -12.96
C ILE A 18 -11.23 0.07 -13.96
N GLY A 19 -10.46 0.19 -15.03
CA GLY A 19 -10.65 1.22 -16.07
C GLY A 19 -12.01 1.12 -16.75
N ALA A 20 -12.46 -0.09 -17.08
CA ALA A 20 -13.79 -0.31 -17.63
C ALA A 20 -14.90 0.12 -16.64
N ALA A 21 -14.73 -0.14 -15.35
CA ALA A 21 -15.67 0.30 -14.32
C ALA A 21 -15.66 1.83 -14.13
N LEU A 22 -14.48 2.46 -14.14
CA LEU A 22 -14.32 3.91 -14.07
C LEU A 22 -15.01 4.60 -15.24
N ASN A 23 -14.73 4.16 -16.46
CA ASN A 23 -15.34 4.71 -17.68
C ASN A 23 -16.88 4.62 -17.61
N LYS A 24 -17.41 3.45 -17.23
CA LYS A 24 -18.85 3.29 -17.02
C LYS A 24 -19.42 4.24 -15.96
N LEU A 25 -18.68 4.53 -14.89
CA LEU A 25 -19.13 5.49 -13.86
C LEU A 25 -19.16 6.93 -14.39
N PHE A 26 -18.19 7.30 -15.23
CA PHE A 26 -18.12 8.61 -15.86
C PHE A 26 -19.23 8.80 -16.91
N ASP A 27 -19.41 7.83 -17.81
CA ASP A 27 -20.44 7.84 -18.86
C ASP A 27 -21.86 7.95 -18.30
N ASN A 28 -22.13 7.27 -17.18
CA ASN A 28 -23.42 7.31 -16.51
C ASN A 28 -23.60 8.54 -15.60
N GLY A 29 -22.62 9.46 -15.55
CA GLY A 29 -22.67 10.67 -14.72
C GLY A 29 -22.71 10.40 -13.22
N VAL A 30 -22.25 9.23 -12.76
CA VAL A 30 -22.27 8.86 -11.33
C VAL A 30 -21.27 9.70 -10.54
N VAL A 31 -20.11 9.98 -11.15
CA VAL A 31 -19.02 10.82 -10.63
C VAL A 31 -18.28 11.44 -11.80
N LYS A 32 -17.60 12.58 -11.59
CA LYS A 32 -16.66 13.13 -12.56
C LYS A 32 -15.25 12.67 -12.24
N ARG A 33 -14.35 12.68 -13.24
CA ARG A 33 -12.94 12.30 -13.05
C ARG A 33 -12.27 13.09 -11.92
N GLN A 34 -12.52 14.40 -11.83
CA GLN A 34 -11.94 15.25 -10.78
C GLN A 34 -12.47 14.98 -9.36
N ASP A 35 -13.57 14.22 -9.23
CA ASP A 35 -14.12 13.86 -7.91
C ASP A 35 -13.45 12.60 -7.35
N LEU A 36 -12.66 11.87 -8.15
CA LEU A 36 -11.97 10.65 -7.74
C LEU A 36 -10.47 10.89 -7.57
N PHE A 37 -9.91 10.26 -6.54
CA PHE A 37 -8.49 10.11 -6.30
C PHE A 37 -8.07 8.69 -6.73
N ILE A 38 -7.31 8.57 -7.81
CA ILE A 38 -6.83 7.29 -8.33
C ILE A 38 -5.33 7.17 -8.08
N THR A 39 -4.97 6.15 -7.32
CA THR A 39 -3.58 5.78 -7.05
C THR A 39 -3.21 4.57 -7.91
N SER A 40 -2.02 4.58 -8.52
CA SER A 40 -1.37 3.36 -9.01
C SER A 40 0.12 3.38 -8.71
N LYS A 41 0.84 2.31 -9.07
CA LYS A 41 2.22 2.07 -8.65
C LYS A 41 3.09 1.68 -9.84
N ILE A 42 4.36 2.03 -9.82
CA ILE A 42 5.36 1.49 -10.75
C ILE A 42 5.99 0.23 -10.17
N TRP A 43 6.01 -0.85 -10.96
CA TRP A 43 6.55 -2.14 -10.53
C TRP A 43 8.08 -2.18 -10.63
N CYS A 44 8.69 -3.07 -9.86
CA CYS A 44 10.13 -3.20 -9.70
C CYS A 44 10.89 -3.49 -11.01
N SER A 45 10.22 -4.03 -12.03
CA SER A 45 10.81 -4.30 -13.36
C SER A 45 10.86 -3.09 -14.28
N ASP A 46 10.30 -1.95 -13.85
CA ASP A 46 10.15 -0.74 -14.65
C ASP A 46 10.85 0.48 -14.01
N LEU A 47 11.68 0.28 -12.98
CA LEU A 47 12.33 1.37 -12.24
C LEU A 47 13.54 1.99 -12.95
N ALA A 48 13.98 1.45 -14.10
CA ALA A 48 14.98 2.13 -14.92
C ALA A 48 14.44 3.49 -15.40
N PRO A 49 15.21 4.58 -15.34
CA PRO A 49 14.71 5.92 -15.66
C PRO A 49 14.02 6.05 -17.03
N GLU A 50 14.51 5.32 -18.03
CA GLU A 50 13.95 5.25 -19.38
C GLU A 50 12.61 4.49 -19.47
N ASP A 51 12.34 3.60 -18.51
CA ASP A 51 11.14 2.76 -18.48
C ASP A 51 9.98 3.40 -17.72
N VAL A 52 10.29 4.30 -16.78
CA VAL A 52 9.31 5.01 -15.93
C VAL A 52 8.17 5.66 -16.74
N PRO A 53 8.43 6.42 -17.84
CA PRO A 53 7.36 7.00 -18.65
C PRO A 53 6.48 5.95 -19.35
N SER A 54 7.10 4.87 -19.83
CA SER A 54 6.35 3.80 -20.50
C SER A 54 5.50 3.00 -19.51
N ALA A 55 5.92 2.90 -18.24
CA ALA A 55 5.18 2.21 -17.20
C ALA A 55 3.87 2.93 -16.85
N ILE A 56 3.93 4.24 -16.60
CA ILE A 56 2.72 5.02 -16.32
C ILE A 56 1.78 5.05 -17.52
N ASP A 57 2.31 5.11 -18.75
CA ASP A 57 1.47 5.12 -19.97
C ASP A 57 0.66 3.83 -20.13
N ARG A 58 1.25 2.68 -19.79
CA ARG A 58 0.50 1.40 -19.76
C ARG A 58 -0.62 1.42 -18.72
N THR A 59 -0.31 1.88 -17.51
CA THR A 59 -1.30 2.00 -16.43
C THR A 59 -2.43 2.97 -16.78
N LEU A 60 -2.11 4.14 -17.35
CA LEU A 60 -3.10 5.12 -17.80
C LEU A 60 -4.00 4.55 -18.91
N ASN A 61 -3.42 3.84 -19.87
CA ASN A 61 -4.19 3.16 -20.91
C ASN A 61 -5.13 2.09 -20.33
N ASP A 62 -4.63 1.24 -19.42
CA ASP A 62 -5.43 0.17 -18.83
C ASP A 62 -6.55 0.73 -17.93
N LEU A 63 -6.27 1.79 -17.17
CA LEU A 63 -7.25 2.51 -16.35
C LEU A 63 -8.16 3.45 -17.17
N GLN A 64 -7.86 3.69 -18.44
CA GLN A 64 -8.56 4.64 -19.32
C GLN A 64 -8.60 6.06 -18.75
N LEU A 65 -7.43 6.55 -18.31
CA LEU A 65 -7.26 7.87 -17.68
C LEU A 65 -6.19 8.69 -18.38
N ASP A 66 -6.30 10.01 -18.30
CA ASP A 66 -5.25 10.93 -18.78
C ASP A 66 -4.19 11.23 -17.72
N TYR A 67 -4.53 11.07 -16.44
CA TYR A 67 -3.63 11.30 -15.30
C TYR A 67 -3.98 10.43 -14.09
N LEU A 68 -2.98 10.18 -13.24
CA LEU A 68 -3.14 9.64 -11.89
C LEU A 68 -3.12 10.76 -10.85
N ASP A 69 -3.90 10.61 -9.78
CA ASP A 69 -3.81 11.53 -8.64
C ASP A 69 -2.54 11.25 -7.83
N LEU A 70 -2.13 9.98 -7.76
CA LEU A 70 -0.90 9.53 -7.09
C LEU A 70 -0.22 8.38 -7.84
N HIS A 71 1.08 8.49 -8.06
CA HIS A 71 1.90 7.41 -8.62
C HIS A 71 3.04 7.03 -7.66
N LEU A 72 3.10 5.77 -7.24
CA LEU A 72 4.02 5.30 -6.19
C LEU A 72 5.10 4.36 -6.73
N ILE A 73 6.35 4.51 -6.28
CA ILE A 73 7.32 3.40 -6.35
C ILE A 73 6.78 2.27 -5.46
N HIS A 74 6.51 1.09 -6.04
CA HIS A 74 5.83 0.00 -5.28
C HIS A 74 6.75 -0.61 -4.21
N TRP A 75 8.04 -0.77 -4.50
CA TRP A 75 9.04 -1.27 -3.55
C TRP A 75 10.41 -0.63 -3.83
N PRO A 76 11.27 -0.47 -2.81
CA PRO A 76 12.62 0.08 -2.95
C PRO A 76 13.63 -0.97 -3.46
N PHE A 77 13.30 -1.68 -4.54
CA PHE A 77 14.24 -2.55 -5.23
C PHE A 77 13.88 -2.69 -6.70
N GLN A 78 14.89 -2.97 -7.52
CA GLN A 78 14.72 -3.20 -8.95
C GLN A 78 14.97 -4.66 -9.29
N ILE A 79 14.20 -5.16 -10.26
CA ILE A 79 14.45 -6.44 -10.91
C ILE A 79 14.65 -6.24 -12.41
N LYS A 80 15.29 -7.22 -13.06
CA LYS A 80 15.46 -7.25 -14.53
C LYS A 80 14.10 -7.07 -15.22
N LYS A 81 14.08 -6.23 -16.25
CA LYS A 81 12.87 -5.96 -17.05
C LYS A 81 12.28 -7.26 -17.58
N GLY A 82 10.95 -7.38 -17.50
CA GLY A 82 10.21 -8.57 -17.98
C GLY A 82 10.50 -9.86 -17.22
N SER A 83 11.19 -9.79 -16.08
CA SER A 83 11.52 -10.96 -15.27
C SER A 83 10.56 -11.11 -14.10
N GLU A 84 10.45 -12.34 -13.59
CA GLU A 84 9.72 -12.60 -12.35
C GLU A 84 10.55 -12.17 -11.14
N LEU A 85 9.87 -11.94 -10.02
CA LEU A 85 10.54 -11.66 -8.76
C LEU A 85 11.22 -12.93 -8.25
N SER A 86 12.53 -12.99 -8.41
CA SER A 86 13.37 -14.02 -7.84
C SER A 86 14.74 -13.42 -7.47
N PRO A 87 15.45 -14.01 -6.49
CA PRO A 87 16.75 -13.51 -6.04
C PRO A 87 17.77 -13.24 -7.16
N GLU A 88 17.74 -14.02 -8.25
CA GLU A 88 18.71 -13.92 -9.36
C GLU A 88 18.39 -12.79 -10.34
N ASN A 89 17.21 -12.19 -10.21
CA ASN A 89 16.72 -11.12 -11.07
C ASN A 89 16.88 -9.74 -10.46
N PHE A 90 17.32 -9.63 -9.20
CA PHE A 90 17.63 -8.33 -8.60
C PHE A 90 18.76 -7.64 -9.37
N VAL A 91 18.62 -6.34 -9.53
CA VAL A 91 19.64 -5.45 -10.08
C VAL A 91 19.76 -4.24 -9.17
N GLU A 92 20.89 -3.53 -9.29
CA GLU A 92 21.10 -2.29 -8.55
C GLU A 92 20.04 -1.26 -8.94
N LEU A 93 19.41 -0.66 -7.93
CA LEU A 93 18.45 0.41 -8.09
C LEU A 93 19.14 1.75 -7.89
N ASP A 94 19.20 2.56 -8.94
CA ASP A 94 19.58 3.96 -8.84
C ASP A 94 18.36 4.80 -8.41
N MET A 95 18.07 4.80 -7.11
CA MET A 95 16.91 5.50 -6.55
C MET A 95 16.87 6.99 -6.92
N PRO A 96 17.98 7.76 -6.85
CA PRO A 96 17.99 9.15 -7.31
C PRO A 96 17.59 9.31 -8.78
N GLU A 97 18.13 8.52 -9.71
CA GLU A 97 17.76 8.64 -11.13
C GLU A 97 16.32 8.18 -11.40
N THR A 98 15.86 7.09 -10.77
CA THR A 98 14.45 6.66 -10.84
C THR A 98 13.52 7.76 -10.31
N TRP A 99 13.87 8.39 -9.19
CA TRP A 99 13.06 9.47 -8.63
C TRP A 99 13.05 10.68 -9.56
N ARG A 100 14.17 11.10 -10.14
CA ARG A 100 14.18 12.18 -11.15
C ARG A 100 13.27 11.88 -12.34
N ALA A 101 13.15 10.62 -12.75
CA ALA A 101 12.18 10.23 -13.78
C ALA A 101 10.72 10.33 -13.28
N MET A 102 10.45 9.96 -12.03
CA MET A 102 9.13 10.18 -11.38
C MET A 102 8.79 11.68 -11.28
N GLU A 103 9.76 12.54 -10.94
CA GLU A 103 9.55 14.00 -10.89
C GLU A 103 9.18 14.58 -12.26
N LYS A 104 9.73 14.03 -13.37
CA LYS A 104 9.31 14.43 -14.72
C LYS A 104 7.84 14.05 -15.00
N LEU A 105 7.35 12.94 -14.44
CA LEU A 105 5.94 12.59 -14.52
C LEU A 105 5.07 13.60 -13.77
N TYR A 106 5.53 14.03 -12.59
CA TYR A 106 4.90 15.11 -11.83
C TYR A 106 4.85 16.42 -12.61
N ASP A 107 6.00 16.88 -13.13
CA ASP A 107 6.09 18.12 -13.90
C ASP A 107 5.21 18.09 -15.17
N SER A 108 5.05 16.90 -15.79
CA SER A 108 4.20 16.72 -16.97
C SER A 108 2.69 16.71 -16.68
N GLY A 109 2.30 16.56 -15.41
CA GLY A 109 0.90 16.39 -14.99
C GLY A 109 0.31 14.99 -15.18
N LYS A 110 1.06 14.02 -15.73
CA LYS A 110 0.62 12.60 -15.80
C LYS A 110 0.40 11.99 -14.43
N ALA A 111 1.16 12.44 -13.42
CA ALA A 111 0.91 12.13 -12.01
C ALA A 111 0.79 13.45 -11.24
N ARG A 112 -0.34 13.71 -10.57
CA ARG A 112 -0.52 14.95 -9.79
C ARG A 112 0.24 14.96 -8.48
N ALA A 113 0.58 13.78 -7.98
CA ALA A 113 1.50 13.56 -6.87
C ALA A 113 2.32 12.30 -7.14
N ILE A 114 3.52 12.25 -6.59
CA ILE A 114 4.40 11.09 -6.62
C ILE A 114 4.80 10.71 -5.21
N GLY A 115 5.00 9.42 -4.97
CA GLY A 115 5.31 8.91 -3.65
C GLY A 115 6.00 7.55 -3.70
N VAL A 116 6.07 6.91 -2.55
CA VAL A 116 6.72 5.62 -2.37
C VAL A 116 5.82 4.66 -1.59
N SER A 117 6.21 3.39 -1.59
CA SER A 117 5.56 2.33 -0.84
C SER A 117 6.62 1.34 -0.36
N ASN A 118 6.45 0.83 0.86
CA ASN A 118 7.38 -0.08 1.51
C ASN A 118 8.76 0.53 1.78
N PHE A 119 8.84 1.83 2.05
CA PHE A 119 10.08 2.46 2.47
C PHE A 119 10.17 2.42 4.01
N SER A 120 11.37 2.13 4.51
CA SER A 120 11.68 2.32 5.93
C SER A 120 11.91 3.81 6.21
N THR A 121 11.99 4.17 7.50
CA THR A 121 12.37 5.54 7.90
C THR A 121 13.69 5.96 7.26
N LYS A 122 14.68 5.05 7.22
CA LYS A 122 16.00 5.33 6.65
C LYS A 122 15.91 5.58 5.13
N LYS A 123 15.27 4.68 4.39
CA LYS A 123 15.15 4.81 2.92
C LYS A 123 14.37 6.06 2.53
N LEU A 124 13.32 6.41 3.28
CA LEU A 124 12.57 7.63 3.06
C LEU A 124 13.41 8.89 3.36
N ALA A 125 14.19 8.88 4.45
CA ALA A 125 15.12 9.97 4.77
C ALA A 125 16.18 10.18 3.68
N ASP A 126 16.78 9.08 3.19
CA ASP A 126 17.79 9.12 2.13
C ASP A 126 17.20 9.73 0.84
N LEU A 127 15.96 9.38 0.49
CA LEU A 127 15.27 9.94 -0.67
C LEU A 127 14.93 11.44 -0.49
N LEU A 128 14.39 11.82 0.67
CA LEU A 128 14.07 13.22 0.98
C LEU A 128 15.28 14.14 0.90
N ALA A 129 16.48 13.63 1.23
CA ALA A 129 17.72 14.40 1.17
C ALA A 129 18.13 14.79 -0.26
N VAL A 130 17.66 14.08 -1.29
CA VAL A 130 18.07 14.29 -2.69
C VAL A 130 16.93 14.70 -3.62
N ALA A 131 15.67 14.52 -3.19
CA ALA A 131 14.49 14.83 -3.98
C ALA A 131 14.26 16.34 -4.12
N ARG A 132 13.98 16.80 -5.33
CA ARG A 132 13.47 18.17 -5.58
C ARG A 132 11.98 18.23 -5.30
N VAL A 133 11.22 17.24 -5.76
CA VAL A 133 9.81 17.05 -5.41
C VAL A 133 9.76 16.00 -4.31
N PRO A 134 9.45 16.33 -3.05
CA PRO A 134 9.43 15.36 -1.97
C PRO A 134 8.31 14.33 -2.20
N PRO A 135 8.47 13.07 -1.76
CA PRO A 135 7.39 12.09 -1.79
C PRO A 135 6.16 12.62 -1.05
N ALA A 136 5.03 12.68 -1.73
CA ALA A 136 3.77 13.12 -1.12
C ALA A 136 3.20 12.09 -0.14
N VAL A 137 3.46 10.80 -0.42
CA VAL A 137 2.94 9.66 0.34
C VAL A 137 4.01 8.61 0.52
N ASP A 138 4.04 8.00 1.71
CA ASP A 138 4.61 6.65 1.91
C ASP A 138 3.47 5.69 2.28
N GLN A 139 3.26 4.68 1.44
CA GLN A 139 2.20 3.68 1.60
C GLN A 139 2.78 2.37 2.14
N VAL A 140 2.46 2.01 3.38
CA VAL A 140 3.06 0.83 4.06
C VAL A 140 2.01 -0.01 4.79
N GLU A 141 2.39 -1.23 5.16
CA GLU A 141 1.57 -2.06 6.05
C GLU A 141 1.38 -1.34 7.37
N CYS A 142 0.14 -1.13 7.77
CA CYS A 142 -0.16 -0.57 9.08
C CYS A 142 -1.55 -1.00 9.54
N HIS A 143 -1.63 -1.54 10.75
CA HIS A 143 -2.86 -1.98 11.41
C HIS A 143 -2.61 -2.07 12.92
N PRO A 144 -3.63 -2.32 13.78
CA PRO A 144 -3.43 -2.40 15.24
C PRO A 144 -2.29 -3.33 15.70
N GLY A 145 -2.06 -4.44 15.01
CA GLY A 145 -0.95 -5.36 15.29
C GLY A 145 0.41 -4.98 14.68
N TRP A 146 0.51 -3.90 13.90
CA TRP A 146 1.75 -3.39 13.32
C TRP A 146 1.59 -1.90 13.06
N GLN A 147 1.90 -1.08 14.06
CA GLN A 147 1.43 0.30 14.14
C GLN A 147 2.37 1.31 13.50
N GLN A 148 3.60 0.93 13.12
CA GLN A 148 4.55 1.78 12.41
C GLN A 148 4.83 3.12 13.12
N ALA A 149 4.85 3.16 14.46
CA ALA A 149 4.91 4.40 15.23
C ALA A 149 6.11 5.30 14.84
N LYS A 150 7.29 4.69 14.65
CA LYS A 150 8.52 5.38 14.23
C LYS A 150 8.35 6.03 12.85
N LEU A 151 7.98 5.24 11.83
CA LEU A 151 7.82 5.73 10.46
C LEU A 151 6.68 6.75 10.34
N ARG A 152 5.55 6.53 11.02
CA ARG A 152 4.44 7.51 11.09
C ARG A 152 4.90 8.86 11.63
N ALA A 153 5.63 8.86 12.75
CA ALA A 153 6.15 10.10 13.34
C ALA A 153 7.14 10.81 12.40
N PHE A 154 7.99 10.04 11.71
CA PHE A 154 8.91 10.58 10.72
C PHE A 154 8.17 11.19 9.52
N CYS A 155 7.20 10.48 8.94
CA CYS A 155 6.37 10.98 7.85
C CYS A 155 5.67 12.29 8.24
N HIS A 156 5.04 12.34 9.42
CA HIS A 156 4.38 13.54 9.94
C HIS A 156 5.34 14.73 10.06
N THR A 157 6.53 14.51 10.64
CA THR A 157 7.54 15.57 10.84
C THR A 157 8.08 16.12 9.52
N ASN A 158 8.13 15.30 8.48
CA ASN A 158 8.68 15.65 7.16
C ASN A 158 7.61 16.05 6.13
N GLY A 159 6.34 16.17 6.53
CA GLY A 159 5.25 16.54 5.62
C GLY A 159 4.92 15.48 4.57
N VAL A 160 5.30 14.22 4.81
CA VAL A 160 4.93 13.06 3.98
C VAL A 160 3.65 12.45 4.55
N HIS A 161 2.63 12.25 3.72
CA HIS A 161 1.39 11.62 4.17
C HIS A 161 1.59 10.11 4.33
N PHE A 162 1.13 9.56 5.45
CA PHE A 162 1.22 8.13 5.72
C PHE A 162 -0.08 7.43 5.29
N SER A 163 0.01 6.42 4.43
CA SER A 163 -1.14 5.65 3.95
C SER A 163 -1.03 4.17 4.32
N ALA A 164 -1.99 3.66 5.08
CA ALA A 164 -2.02 2.28 5.55
C ALA A 164 -2.62 1.32 4.51
N TYR A 165 -1.78 0.46 3.92
CA TYR A 165 -2.27 -0.72 3.21
C TYR A 165 -2.52 -1.88 4.17
N ALA A 166 -3.40 -2.79 3.74
CA ALA A 166 -3.89 -3.92 4.52
C ALA A 166 -4.28 -3.57 5.98
N PRO A 167 -5.09 -2.52 6.19
CA PRO A 167 -5.42 -1.98 7.52
C PRO A 167 -6.18 -2.96 8.43
N LEU A 168 -6.61 -4.09 7.89
CA LEU A 168 -7.35 -5.14 8.59
C LEU A 168 -6.48 -6.35 8.95
N GLY A 169 -5.19 -6.39 8.57
CA GLY A 169 -4.29 -7.51 8.84
C GLY A 169 -4.86 -8.88 8.42
N ARG A 170 -5.41 -8.94 7.20
CA ARG A 170 -6.14 -10.10 6.64
C ARG A 170 -7.37 -10.53 7.46
N MET A 171 -7.99 -9.60 8.19
CA MET A 171 -9.03 -9.81 9.21
C MET A 171 -8.62 -10.64 10.41
N LYS A 172 -7.74 -11.64 10.26
CA LYS A 172 -7.29 -12.50 11.36
C LYS A 172 -6.66 -11.70 12.50
N VAL A 173 -5.73 -10.78 12.17
CA VAL A 173 -5.05 -9.95 13.18
C VAL A 173 -6.05 -9.09 13.97
N VAL A 174 -7.07 -8.58 13.29
CA VAL A 174 -8.05 -7.64 13.88
C VAL A 174 -9.16 -8.37 14.63
N ALA A 175 -9.68 -9.47 14.07
CA ALA A 175 -10.80 -10.22 14.62
C ALA A 175 -10.40 -11.10 15.83
N ASP A 176 -9.15 -11.57 15.87
CA ASP A 176 -8.66 -12.41 16.97
C ASP A 176 -8.04 -11.57 18.11
N ASN A 177 -7.94 -10.24 17.96
CA ASN A 177 -7.32 -9.37 18.95
C ASN A 177 -8.32 -8.92 20.05
N PRO A 178 -8.09 -9.28 21.34
CA PRO A 178 -9.04 -8.98 22.42
C PRO A 178 -9.28 -7.49 22.67
N VAL A 179 -8.27 -6.64 22.44
CA VAL A 179 -8.41 -5.19 22.60
C VAL A 179 -9.38 -4.67 21.54
N VAL A 180 -9.19 -5.06 20.28
CA VAL A 180 -10.04 -4.60 19.18
C VAL A 180 -11.48 -5.10 19.33
N THR A 181 -11.68 -6.36 19.69
CA THR A 181 -13.04 -6.92 19.87
C THR A 181 -13.75 -6.32 21.07
N SER A 182 -13.06 -6.11 22.20
CA SER A 182 -13.64 -5.45 23.38
C SER A 182 -14.08 -4.01 23.09
N ILE A 183 -13.28 -3.25 22.34
CA ILE A 183 -13.64 -1.89 21.91
C ILE A 183 -14.84 -1.93 20.94
N ALA A 184 -14.85 -2.90 20.02
CA ALA A 184 -15.93 -3.08 19.05
C ALA A 184 -17.27 -3.34 19.75
N GLU A 185 -17.30 -4.23 20.74
CA GLU A 185 -18.47 -4.51 21.58
C GLU A 185 -18.91 -3.27 22.36
N SER A 186 -17.97 -2.58 23.00
CA SER A 186 -18.25 -1.39 23.82
C SER A 186 -18.87 -0.24 23.00
N LEU A 187 -18.49 -0.09 21.73
CA LEU A 187 -18.97 0.97 20.85
C LEU A 187 -20.10 0.53 19.92
N GLY A 188 -20.52 -0.74 19.97
CA GLY A 188 -21.52 -1.30 19.05
C GLY A 188 -21.09 -1.24 17.57
N ARG A 189 -19.80 -1.47 17.30
CA ARG A 189 -19.19 -1.43 15.95
C ARG A 189 -18.58 -2.77 15.60
N THR A 190 -18.20 -2.95 14.33
CA THR A 190 -17.46 -4.16 13.92
C THR A 190 -15.97 -4.02 14.21
N PRO A 191 -15.23 -5.13 14.42
CA PRO A 191 -13.77 -5.09 14.56
C PRO A 191 -13.07 -4.39 13.37
N ALA A 192 -13.61 -4.54 12.15
CA ALA A 192 -13.10 -3.86 10.98
C ALA A 192 -13.27 -2.34 11.08
N GLN A 193 -14.44 -1.86 11.49
CA GLN A 193 -14.70 -0.44 11.73
C GLN A 193 -13.76 0.14 12.81
N ILE A 194 -13.52 -0.61 13.89
CA ILE A 194 -12.58 -0.19 14.94
C ILE A 194 -11.15 -0.05 14.39
N ALA A 195 -10.64 -1.05 13.67
CA ALA A 195 -9.30 -1.00 13.10
C ALA A 195 -9.12 0.15 12.09
N LEU A 196 -10.12 0.38 11.24
CA LEU A 196 -10.08 1.46 10.25
C LEU A 196 -10.22 2.84 10.90
N ARG A 197 -11.11 2.98 11.88
CA ARG A 197 -11.29 4.23 12.62
C ARG A 197 -10.06 4.59 13.45
N TRP A 198 -9.42 3.59 14.08
CA TRP A 198 -8.12 3.76 14.71
C TRP A 198 -7.12 4.37 13.74
N GLY A 199 -7.00 3.81 12.52
CA GLY A 199 -6.11 4.37 11.52
C GLY A 199 -6.43 5.83 11.17
N ILE A 200 -7.69 6.17 10.94
CA ILE A 200 -8.08 7.56 10.68
C ILE A 200 -7.72 8.49 11.85
N GLN A 201 -7.95 8.07 13.10
CA GLN A 201 -7.62 8.87 14.28
C GLN A 201 -6.11 9.01 14.53
N GLN A 202 -5.31 8.08 14.03
CA GLN A 202 -3.86 8.21 13.99
C GLN A 202 -3.39 9.23 12.93
N GLY A 203 -4.27 9.70 12.04
CA GLY A 203 -3.95 10.70 11.01
C GLY A 203 -3.47 10.10 9.68
N GLN A 204 -3.76 8.81 9.44
CA GLN A 204 -3.41 8.11 8.19
C GLN A 204 -4.66 7.85 7.34
N SER A 205 -4.48 7.77 6.01
CA SER A 205 -5.49 7.17 5.15
C SER A 205 -5.46 5.63 5.26
N VAL A 206 -6.60 4.98 5.05
CA VAL A 206 -6.73 3.52 5.13
C VAL A 206 -7.24 2.93 3.82
N LEU A 207 -6.68 1.79 3.40
CA LEU A 207 -6.99 1.14 2.12
C LEU A 207 -7.63 -0.25 2.32
N PRO A 208 -8.87 -0.34 2.85
CA PRO A 208 -9.53 -1.62 3.05
C PRO A 208 -9.99 -2.25 1.73
N LYS A 209 -9.45 -3.41 1.38
CA LYS A 209 -9.90 -4.18 0.22
C LYS A 209 -11.14 -5.02 0.55
N SER A 210 -12.18 -4.93 -0.29
CA SER A 210 -13.31 -5.87 -0.31
C SER A 210 -13.89 -6.00 -1.71
N THR A 211 -14.36 -7.20 -2.06
CA THR A 211 -15.21 -7.44 -3.25
C THR A 211 -16.67 -7.72 -2.87
N ASN A 212 -16.98 -7.67 -1.57
CA ASN A 212 -18.32 -7.87 -1.05
C ASN A 212 -18.95 -6.50 -0.75
N GLU A 213 -20.16 -6.29 -1.26
CA GLU A 213 -20.85 -5.00 -1.21
C GLU A 213 -21.21 -4.55 0.21
N SER A 214 -21.66 -5.45 1.08
CA SER A 214 -22.01 -5.07 2.46
C SER A 214 -20.76 -4.63 3.23
N ARG A 215 -19.64 -5.34 3.07
CA ARG A 215 -18.36 -4.93 3.64
C ARG A 215 -17.84 -3.60 3.08
N LEU A 216 -18.08 -3.30 1.80
CA LEU A 216 -17.73 -1.99 1.24
C LEU A 216 -18.55 -0.87 1.92
N LYS A 217 -19.85 -1.07 2.15
CA LYS A 217 -20.68 -0.10 2.87
C LYS A 217 -20.26 0.04 4.34
N GLU A 218 -19.93 -1.06 5.00
CA GLU A 218 -19.45 -1.07 6.38
C GLU A 218 -18.11 -0.34 6.54
N ASN A 219 -17.15 -0.62 5.65
CA ASN A 219 -15.78 -0.10 5.74
C ASN A 219 -15.66 1.41 5.48
N ILE A 220 -16.71 2.07 4.97
CA ILE A 220 -16.73 3.54 4.80
C ILE A 220 -17.56 4.24 5.88
N ASP A 221 -18.34 3.50 6.68
CA ASP A 221 -19.12 4.01 7.81
C ASP A 221 -18.22 4.26 9.04
N LEU A 222 -17.25 5.16 8.86
CA LEU A 222 -16.20 5.50 9.83
C LEU A 222 -16.30 6.95 10.34
N PHE A 223 -17.32 7.68 9.90
CA PHE A 223 -17.51 9.10 10.17
C PHE A 223 -18.77 9.32 11.01
N GLY A 224 -18.83 10.44 11.73
CA GLY A 224 -19.93 10.72 12.66
C GLY A 224 -19.81 10.02 14.03
N TRP A 225 -18.70 9.31 14.27
CA TRP A 225 -18.34 8.73 15.56
C TRP A 225 -16.81 8.64 15.69
N SER A 226 -16.32 8.38 16.90
CA SER A 226 -14.90 8.22 17.19
C SER A 226 -14.67 7.18 18.29
N ILE A 227 -13.48 6.61 18.32
CA ILE A 227 -12.98 5.85 19.47
C ILE A 227 -12.55 6.88 20.52
N PRO A 228 -13.11 6.85 21.75
CA PRO A 228 -12.68 7.73 22.84
C PRO A 228 -11.20 7.53 23.19
N GLU A 229 -10.55 8.57 23.69
CA GLU A 229 -9.11 8.56 24.02
C GLU A 229 -8.75 7.43 24.99
N GLU A 230 -9.55 7.23 26.04
CA GLU A 230 -9.37 6.14 27.02
C GLU A 230 -9.37 4.73 26.39
N LEU A 231 -10.09 4.54 25.27
CA LEU A 231 -10.08 3.28 24.53
C LEU A 231 -8.96 3.23 23.48
N CYS A 232 -8.53 4.39 22.97
CA CYS A 232 -7.38 4.49 22.07
C CYS A 232 -6.07 4.06 22.76
N ASP A 233 -5.90 4.37 24.05
CA ASP A 233 -4.69 4.01 24.80
C ASP A 233 -4.46 2.50 24.86
N LYS A 234 -5.54 1.71 24.88
CA LYS A 234 -5.48 0.24 24.91
C LYS A 234 -4.81 -0.35 23.68
N PHE A 235 -4.77 0.34 22.55
CA PHE A 235 -4.07 -0.15 21.36
C PHE A 235 -2.55 -0.28 21.59
N SER A 236 -1.98 0.46 22.54
CA SER A 236 -0.56 0.34 22.90
C SER A 236 -0.22 -1.01 23.56
N GLU A 237 -1.21 -1.74 24.06
CA GLU A 237 -1.06 -3.06 24.69
C GLU A 237 -0.95 -4.20 23.66
N ILE A 238 -1.23 -3.92 22.38
CA ILE A 238 -1.23 -4.92 21.34
C ILE A 238 0.22 -5.29 20.97
N GLU A 239 0.53 -6.58 20.96
CA GLU A 239 1.81 -7.09 20.47
C GLU A 239 2.04 -6.69 19.01
N GLN A 240 3.25 -6.17 18.73
CA GLN A 240 3.61 -5.63 17.43
C GLN A 240 4.31 -6.69 16.57
N VAL A 241 3.62 -7.15 15.52
CA VAL A 241 4.10 -8.14 14.56
C VAL A 241 3.67 -7.74 13.16
N GLN A 242 4.65 -7.52 12.28
CA GLN A 242 4.40 -7.40 10.85
C GLN A 242 3.72 -8.67 10.32
N ALA A 243 2.52 -8.54 9.76
CA ALA A 243 1.62 -9.64 9.45
C ALA A 243 1.55 -9.97 7.96
N LEU A 244 1.83 -9.02 7.06
CA LEU A 244 1.83 -9.30 5.63
C LEU A 244 3.13 -9.94 5.16
N PHE A 245 2.91 -11.14 4.68
CA PHE A 245 3.78 -11.88 3.79
C PHE A 245 3.58 -11.33 2.36
N PHE A 246 4.62 -10.79 1.74
CA PHE A 246 4.70 -10.69 0.28
C PHE A 246 4.80 -12.11 -0.28
N GLN A 247 3.65 -12.77 -0.40
CA GLN A 247 3.53 -14.06 -1.06
C GLN A 247 3.02 -13.78 -2.47
N LEU A 248 3.90 -13.91 -3.47
CA LEU A 248 3.43 -14.11 -4.83
C LEU A 248 2.68 -15.43 -4.83
N SER A 249 1.36 -15.37 -4.98
CA SER A 249 0.58 -16.54 -5.34
C SER A 249 1.08 -17.00 -6.71
N VAL A 250 1.89 -18.06 -6.74
CA VAL A 250 1.99 -18.92 -7.91
C VAL A 250 0.55 -19.29 -8.26
N SER A 251 0.11 -18.88 -9.45
CA SER A 251 -1.20 -19.04 -10.08
C SER A 251 -2.36 -19.60 -9.22
N ALA A 252 -3.51 -18.93 -9.28
CA ALA A 252 -4.78 -19.34 -8.65
C ALA A 252 -5.27 -20.78 -9.00
N GLN A 253 -4.56 -21.53 -9.86
CA GLN A 253 -4.80 -22.95 -10.09
C GLN A 253 -4.30 -23.86 -8.96
N ASN A 254 -3.35 -23.42 -8.12
CA ASN A 254 -2.75 -24.29 -7.09
C ASN A 254 -3.36 -24.16 -5.68
N GLU A 255 -4.25 -23.19 -5.42
CA GLU A 255 -4.88 -23.03 -4.09
C GLU A 255 -5.77 -24.21 -3.67
N ARG A 256 -6.28 -25.01 -4.62
CA ARG A 256 -7.08 -26.20 -4.29
C ARG A 256 -6.24 -27.40 -3.83
N ALA A 257 -4.93 -27.43 -4.11
CA ALA A 257 -4.08 -28.58 -3.83
C ALA A 257 -3.39 -28.53 -2.44
N LEU A 258 -3.29 -27.36 -1.81
CA LEU A 258 -2.43 -27.16 -0.63
C LEU A 258 -3.16 -27.21 0.73
N ARG A 259 -4.35 -27.85 0.81
CA ARG A 259 -5.09 -27.95 2.09
C ARG A 259 -4.46 -28.90 3.13
N GLY A 260 -3.33 -29.54 2.84
CA GLY A 260 -2.75 -30.59 3.68
C GLY A 260 -1.29 -30.40 4.14
N GLU A 261 -0.54 -29.47 3.57
CA GLU A 261 0.86 -29.24 3.97
C GLU A 261 0.96 -27.94 4.77
N GLN A 262 1.69 -27.98 5.88
CA GLN A 262 2.04 -26.78 6.66
C GLN A 262 2.73 -25.77 5.73
N VAL A 263 1.96 -24.83 5.21
CA VAL A 263 2.50 -23.64 4.56
C VAL A 263 3.29 -22.90 5.63
N LYS A 264 4.61 -23.08 5.65
CA LYS A 264 5.51 -22.22 6.43
C LYS A 264 5.31 -20.80 5.90
N ARG A 265 4.67 -19.97 6.74
CA ARG A 265 4.42 -18.56 6.46
C ARG A 265 5.66 -17.79 6.85
N VAL A 266 6.20 -17.06 5.89
CA VAL A 266 7.61 -16.75 5.81
C VAL A 266 7.66 -15.30 5.28
N ARG A 267 7.90 -14.33 6.18
CA ARG A 267 7.74 -12.87 5.93
C ARG A 267 8.63 -12.52 4.74
N ASN A 268 8.14 -11.93 3.66
CA ASN A 268 8.92 -11.44 2.49
C ASN A 268 10.18 -12.23 2.04
N GLU A 269 10.34 -13.53 2.32
CA GLU A 269 11.62 -14.22 2.10
C GLU A 269 11.97 -14.35 0.61
N SER A 270 11.01 -14.16 -0.29
CA SER A 270 11.28 -14.01 -1.72
C SER A 270 12.10 -12.75 -2.06
N LEU A 271 12.09 -11.75 -1.17
CA LEU A 271 12.89 -10.52 -1.28
C LEU A 271 14.26 -10.64 -0.61
N VAL A 272 14.41 -11.61 0.30
CA VAL A 272 15.57 -11.73 1.18
C VAL A 272 16.30 -13.03 0.92
N HIS A 273 17.48 -12.95 0.33
CA HIS A 273 18.26 -14.11 -0.08
C HIS A 273 19.75 -13.77 -0.16
N SER A 274 20.63 -14.77 -0.10
CA SER A 274 22.08 -14.56 -0.22
C SER A 274 22.52 -13.91 -1.53
N GLN A 275 21.68 -14.00 -2.57
CA GLN A 275 21.87 -13.40 -3.90
C GLN A 275 21.03 -12.14 -4.14
N SER A 276 20.12 -11.80 -3.22
CA SER A 276 19.36 -10.54 -3.27
C SER A 276 20.23 -9.38 -2.79
N ILE A 277 19.84 -8.15 -3.15
CA ILE A 277 20.41 -6.93 -2.56
C ILE A 277 20.10 -6.81 -1.06
N TYR A 278 19.07 -7.50 -0.58
CA TYR A 278 18.74 -7.65 0.84
C TYR A 278 19.03 -9.09 1.26
N LYS A 279 20.02 -9.28 2.12
CA LYS A 279 20.42 -10.60 2.64
C LYS A 279 19.64 -10.98 3.88
N THR A 280 19.08 -10.00 4.58
CA THR A 280 18.24 -10.19 5.77
C THR A 280 16.99 -9.31 5.73
N MET A 281 16.01 -9.64 6.57
CA MET A 281 14.86 -8.76 6.80
C MET A 281 15.27 -7.43 7.44
N ASP A 282 16.31 -7.46 8.27
CA ASP A 282 16.87 -6.28 8.91
C ASP A 282 17.41 -5.30 7.86
N GLU A 283 18.07 -5.79 6.81
CA GLU A 283 18.52 -4.96 5.68
C GLU A 283 17.36 -4.42 4.83
N LEU A 284 16.31 -5.23 4.62
CA LEU A 284 15.12 -4.79 3.88
C LEU A 284 14.40 -3.64 4.61
N TRP A 285 14.29 -3.73 5.93
CA TRP A 285 13.51 -2.80 6.75
C TRP A 285 14.33 -1.82 7.58
N ASP A 286 15.66 -1.85 7.45
CA ASP A 286 16.60 -1.05 8.26
C ASP A 286 16.32 -1.17 9.77
N GLY A 287 16.06 -2.39 10.23
CA GLY A 287 15.74 -2.73 11.63
C GLY A 287 14.29 -2.48 12.07
N GLU A 288 13.38 -2.12 11.17
CA GLU A 288 11.96 -1.89 11.47
C GLU A 288 11.11 -3.17 11.25
N ILE A 289 11.38 -4.24 12.01
CA ILE A 289 10.70 -5.56 11.90
C ILE A 289 10.30 -6.19 13.25
#